data_AF-A0A2N1QT43-F1
#
_entry.id   AF-A0A2N1QT43-F1
#
_cell.length_a   1.000
_cell.length_b   1.000
_cell.length_c   1.000
_cell.angle_alpha   90.00
_cell.angle_beta   90.00
_cell.angle_gamma   90.00
#
_symmetry.space_group_name_H-M   'P 1'
#
loop_
_entity.id
_entity.type
_entity.pdbx_description
1 polymer ?
#
loop_
_entity_poly.entity_id
_entity_poly.type
_entity_poly.pdbx_seq_one_letter_code
_entity_poly.pdbx_strand_id
1 'polypeptide(L)' 'MTNHKETLRLKSLGLTNTDIAATCTCGRNTVTLTLARVQENGLPWEKPALCRSSRSTQLT' A
#
# COMPACT_ATOMS: atom_id res chain seq x y z
N MET A 1 6.58 9.28 -14.60
CA MET A 1 6.70 7.87 -14.14
C MET A 1 5.88 7.74 -12.87
N THR A 2 4.91 6.82 -12.82
CA THR A 2 3.97 6.72 -11.69
C THR A 2 4.54 5.82 -10.61
N ASN A 3 4.73 6.35 -9.40
CA ASN A 3 5.23 5.57 -8.27
C ASN A 3 4.11 4.72 -7.65
N HIS A 4 3.82 3.57 -8.27
CA HIS A 4 2.82 2.62 -7.76
C HIS A 4 3.08 2.18 -6.31
N LYS A 5 4.35 2.10 -5.90
CA LYS A 5 4.75 1.84 -4.49
C LYS A 5 4.27 2.93 -3.54
N GLU A 6 4.36 4.20 -3.93
CA GLU A 6 3.93 5.32 -3.11
C GLU A 6 2.40 5.35 -2.99
N THR A 7 1.68 5.07 -4.08
CA THR A 7 0.21 4.91 -4.06
C THR A 7 -0.24 3.88 -3.01
N LEU A 8 0.46 2.74 -2.93
CA LEU A 8 0.17 1.69 -1.96
C LEU A 8 0.53 2.09 -0.54
N ARG A 9 1.70 2.73 -0.36
CA ARG A 9 2.13 3.27 0.93
C ARG A 9 1.13 4.26 1.51
N LEU A 10 0.68 5.22 0.71
CA LEU A 10 -0.30 6.23 1.09
C LEU A 10 -1.67 5.59 1.38
N LYS A 11 -2.05 4.55 0.63
CA LYS A 11 -3.28 3.78 0.91
C LYS A 11 -3.22 3.10 2.28
N SER A 12 -2.08 2.51 2.66
CA SER A 12 -1.90 1.92 3.98
C SER A 12 -1.87 2.93 5.14
N LEU A 13 -1.59 4.19 4.84
CA LEU A 13 -1.71 5.30 5.79
C LEU A 13 -3.16 5.77 5.97
N GLY A 14 -4.11 5.26 5.17
CA GLY A 14 -5.54 5.60 5.26
C GLY A 14 -5.93 6.84 4.44
N LEU A 15 -5.06 7.31 3.55
CA LEU A 15 -5.36 8.46 2.69
C LEU A 15 -6.44 8.15 1.65
N THR A 16 -7.17 9.19 1.24
CA THR A 16 -8.20 9.07 0.19
C THR A 16 -7.53 8.93 -1.18
N ASN A 17 -8.19 8.26 -2.11
CA ASN A 17 -7.65 8.07 -3.47
C ASN A 17 -7.38 9.43 -4.18
N THR A 18 -8.06 10.51 -3.77
CA THR A 18 -7.86 11.87 -4.28
C THR A 18 -6.58 12.51 -3.73
N ASP A 19 -6.33 12.40 -2.44
CA ASP A 19 -5.08 12.87 -1.81
C ASP A 19 -3.87 12.11 -2.36
N ILE A 20 -4.03 10.80 -2.57
CA ILE A 20 -3.00 9.96 -3.18
C ILE A 20 -2.70 10.43 -4.60
N ALA A 21 -3.74 10.71 -5.40
CA ALA A 21 -3.58 11.23 -6.77
C ALA A 21 -2.89 12.59 -6.79
N ALA A 22 -3.23 13.48 -5.85
CA ALA A 22 -2.58 14.78 -5.70
C ALA A 22 -1.10 14.64 -5.30
N THR A 23 -0.79 13.77 -4.34
CA THR A 23 0.57 13.53 -3.83
C THR A 23 1.46 12.86 -4.87
N CYS A 24 0.92 11.86 -5.57
CA CYS A 24 1.64 11.13 -6.61
C CYS A 24 1.64 11.88 -7.96
N THR A 25 0.99 13.06 -8.06
CA THR A 25 0.80 13.81 -9.32
C THR A 25 0.31 12.91 -10.46
N CYS A 26 -0.66 12.05 -10.16
CA CYS A 26 -1.21 11.07 -11.09
C CYS A 26 -2.73 11.17 -11.20
N GLY A 27 -3.30 10.63 -12.28
CA GLY A 27 -4.75 10.63 -12.44
C GLY A 27 -5.43 9.72 -11.41
N ARG A 28 -6.60 10.12 -10.89
CA ARG A 28 -7.42 9.28 -10.00
C ARG A 28 -7.68 7.89 -10.57
N ASN A 29 -7.90 7.78 -11.89
CA ASN A 29 -8.08 6.49 -12.57
C ASN A 29 -6.85 5.59 -12.44
N THR A 30 -5.65 6.17 -12.47
CA THR A 30 -4.39 5.43 -12.29
C THR A 30 -4.29 4.87 -10.87
N VAL A 31 -4.69 5.64 -9.86
CA VAL A 31 -4.76 5.16 -8.46
C VAL A 31 -5.73 4.00 -8.34
N THR A 32 -6.95 4.15 -8.85
CA THR A 32 -7.98 3.09 -8.79
C THR A 32 -7.54 1.82 -9.52
N LEU A 33 -7.00 1.93 -10.74
CA LEU A 33 -6.49 0.79 -11.51
C LEU A 33 -5.32 0.09 -10.80
N THR A 34 -4.43 0.86 -10.16
CA THR A 34 -3.32 0.29 -9.41
C THR A 34 -3.83 -0.49 -8.21
N LEU A 35 -4.79 0.05 -7.46
CA LEU A 35 -5.39 -0.62 -6.31
C LEU A 35 -6.16 -1.89 -6.73
N ALA A 36 -6.94 -1.81 -7.81
CA ALA A 36 -7.67 -2.96 -8.36
C ALA A 36 -6.71 -4.09 -8.76
N ARG A 37 -5.64 -3.76 -9.50
CA ARG A 37 -4.62 -4.75 -9.88
C ARG A 37 -3.95 -5.40 -8.68
N VAL A 38 -3.66 -4.63 -7.63
CA VAL A 38 -3.03 -5.17 -6.42
C VAL A 38 -3.97 -6.13 -5.69
N GLN A 39 -5.27 -5.82 -5.66
CA GLN A 39 -6.28 -6.74 -5.14
C GLN A 39 -6.40 -8.01 -5.98
N GLU A 40 -6.44 -7.89 -7.32
CA GLU A 40 -6.53 -9.03 -8.24
C GLU A 40 -5.29 -9.94 -8.18
N ASN A 41 -4.10 -9.36 -8.06
CA ASN A 41 -2.85 -10.12 -7.96
C ASN A 41 -2.61 -10.66 -6.54
N GLY A 42 -3.51 -10.36 -5.59
CA GLY A 42 -3.39 -10.79 -4.20
C GLY A 42 -2.08 -10.36 -3.55
N LEU A 43 -1.47 -9.26 -4.02
CA LEU A 43 -0.20 -8.77 -3.51
C LEU A 43 -0.47 -8.09 -2.15
N PRO A 44 -0.11 -8.71 -1.01
CA PRO A 44 -0.19 -8.02 0.25
C PRO A 44 0.87 -6.91 0.17
N TRP A 45 0.44 -5.65 0.11
CA TRP A 45 1.34 -4.55 0.45
C TRP A 45 1.57 -4.66 1.94
N GLU A 46 2.52 -5.53 2.29
CA GLU A 46 3.00 -5.67 3.64
C GLU A 46 3.48 -4.27 4.04
N LYS A 47 2.75 -3.66 4.98
CA LYS A 47 3.29 -2.63 5.86
C LYS A 47 4.74 -3.01 6.09
N PRO A 48 5.73 -2.13 5.85
CA PRO A 48 7.12 -2.49 6.09
C PRO A 48 7.14 -3.11 7.47
N ALA A 49 7.38 -4.43 7.50
CA ALA A 49 7.40 -5.16 8.73
C ALA A 49 8.52 -4.49 9.50
N LEU A 50 8.14 -3.59 10.41
CA LEU A 50 9.00 -3.15 11.49
C LEU A 50 9.64 -4.45 11.93
N CYS A 51 10.96 -4.52 11.82
CA CYS A 51 11.74 -5.56 12.45
C CYS A 51 11.25 -5.65 13.90
N ARG A 52 10.28 -6.52 14.15
CA ARG A 52 9.84 -6.88 15.49
C ARG A 52 10.68 -8.10 15.81
N SER A 53 11.97 -7.84 15.98
CA SER A 53 12.76 -8.63 16.89
C SER A 53 11.94 -8.75 18.18
N SER A 54 11.68 -10.00 18.58
CA SER A 54 11.35 -10.42 19.95
C SER A 54 9.86 -10.45 20.38
N ARG A 55 9.27 -11.65 20.23
CA ARG A 55 8.66 -12.49 21.30
C ARG A 55 8.01 -13.69 20.60
N SER A 56 8.61 -14.88 20.54
CA SER A 56 8.83 -15.83 21.64
C SER A 56 7.70 -15.83 22.67
N THR A 57 6.66 -16.63 22.40
CA THR A 57 5.96 -17.53 23.34
C THR A 57 5.39 -18.66 22.46
N GLN A 58 6.09 -19.80 22.31
CA GLN A 58 5.85 -21.05 23.06
C GLN A 58 4.37 -21.48 23.01
N LEU A 59 4.02 -22.54 22.29
CA LEU A 59 4.15 -23.98 22.57
C LEU A 59 2.81 -24.55 23.08
N THR A 60 2.49 -25.74 22.59
CA THR A 60 1.39 -26.67 22.96
C THR A 60 0.03 -26.43 22.33
#